data_AF-A0A965UM94-F1
#
_entry.id   AF-A0A965UM94-F1
#
_cell.length_a   1.000
_cell.length_b   1.000
_cell.length_c   1.000
_cell.angle_alpha   90.00
_cell.angle_beta   90.00
_cell.angle_gamma   90.00
#
_symmetry.space_group_name_H-M   'P 1'
#
loop_
_entity.id
_entity.type
_entity.pdbx_description
1 polymer ?
#
loop_
_entity_poly.entity_id
_entity_poly.type
_entity_poly.pdbx_seq_one_letter_code
_entity_poly.pdbx_strand_id
1 'polypeptide(L)' 'MNETFITAKEYAKATGRPYTTIAYWLQRGLIPGARKGKLGDLVFWQIPAGSPAPTLPQGRPKQRKTGGK' A
#
# COMPACT_ATOMS: atom_id res chain seq x y z
N MET A 1 -1.77 8.41 22.81
CA MET A 1 -1.29 7.34 21.91
C MET A 1 -0.61 8.04 20.74
N ASN A 2 0.71 7.91 20.58
CA ASN A 2 1.42 8.58 19.49
C ASN A 2 1.09 7.86 18.18
N GLU A 3 0.29 8.48 17.33
CA GLU A 3 0.03 7.99 15.97
C GLU A 3 1.30 8.16 15.13
N THR A 4 2.10 7.09 15.05
CA THR A 4 3.27 7.06 14.17
C THR A 4 2.80 6.87 12.73
N PHE A 5 3.00 7.90 11.91
CA PHE A 5 2.79 7.81 10.47
C PHE A 5 4.03 7.30 9.77
N ILE A 6 3.84 6.33 8.88
CA ILE A 6 4.88 5.75 8.04
C ILE A 6 4.60 6.02 6.56
N THR A 7 5.64 5.93 5.75
CA THR A 7 5.52 6.10 4.30
C THR A 7 4.93 4.83 3.66
N ALA A 8 4.44 4.97 2.43
CA ALA A 8 3.99 3.83 1.63
C ALA A 8 5.06 2.72 1.48
N LYS A 9 6.34 3.07 1.47
CA LYS A 9 7.46 2.11 1.37
C LYS A 9 7.65 1.31 2.66
N GLU A 10 7.55 1.98 3.81
CA GLU A 10 7.63 1.31 5.11
C GLU A 10 6.39 0.46 5.37
N TYR A 11 5.20 0.95 4.99
CA TYR A 11 3.96 0.18 5.07
C TYR A 11 4.00 -1.09 4.21
N ALA A 12 4.60 -1.01 3.00
CA ALA A 12 4.84 -2.16 2.14
C ALA A 12 5.71 -3.22 2.83
N LYS A 13 6.79 -2.80 3.50
CA LYS A 13 7.66 -3.71 4.27
C LYS A 13 6.92 -4.33 5.45
N ALA A 14 6.20 -3.52 6.23
CA ALA A 14 5.46 -3.97 7.41
C ALA A 14 4.37 -5.00 7.05
N THR A 15 3.71 -4.83 5.90
CA THR A 15 2.65 -5.73 5.43
C THR A 15 3.16 -6.88 4.54
N GLY A 16 4.45 -6.89 4.18
CA GLY A 16 5.02 -7.85 3.22
C GLY A 16 4.40 -7.77 1.81
N ARG A 17 3.76 -6.64 1.46
CA ARG A 17 3.10 -6.43 0.17
C ARG A 17 3.97 -5.58 -0.76
N PRO A 18 3.89 -5.79 -2.08
CA PRO A 18 4.64 -4.97 -3.02
C PRO A 18 4.13 -3.52 -3.01
N TYR A 19 5.06 -2.57 -3.18
CA TYR A 19 4.76 -1.14 -3.18
C TYR A 19 3.68 -0.75 -4.19
N THR A 20 3.64 -1.40 -5.36
CA THR A 20 2.61 -1.17 -6.39
C THR A 20 1.19 -1.46 -5.89
N THR A 21 1.04 -2.50 -5.06
CA THR A 21 -0.24 -2.83 -4.41
C THR A 21 -0.62 -1.77 -3.38
N ILE A 22 0.34 -1.32 -2.58
CA ILE A 22 0.11 -0.25 -1.60
C ILE A 22 -0.27 1.05 -2.31
N ALA A 23 0.45 1.43 -3.38
CA ALA A 23 0.16 2.62 -4.18
C ALA A 23 -1.26 2.56 -4.78
N TYR A 24 -1.66 1.39 -5.30
CA TYR A 24 -3.02 1.15 -5.78
C TYR A 24 -4.06 1.34 -4.67
N TRP A 25 -3.82 0.80 -3.47
CA TRP A 25 -4.72 0.96 -2.32
C TRP A 25 -4.85 2.41 -1.87
N LEU A 26 -3.74 3.14 -1.83
CA LEU A 26 -3.71 4.56 -1.47
C LEU A 26 -4.50 5.42 -2.46
N GLN A 27 -4.28 5.20 -3.76
CA GLN A 27 -5.02 5.92 -4.81
C GLN A 27 -6.53 5.66 -4.74
N ARG A 28 -6.93 4.46 -4.31
CA ARG A 28 -8.33 4.05 -4.14
C ARG A 28 -8.92 4.42 -2.78
N GLY A 29 -8.13 4.98 -1.86
CA GLY A 29 -8.58 5.29 -0.49
C GLY A 29 -8.92 4.05 0.35
N LEU A 30 -8.35 2.89 0.03
CA LEU A 30 -8.65 1.61 0.69
C LEU A 30 -7.94 1.45 2.04
N ILE A 31 -6.89 2.23 2.31
CA ILE A 31 -6.15 2.17 3.57
C ILE A 31 -6.78 3.16 4.55
N PRO A 32 -7.40 2.68 5.65
CA PRO A 32 -8.06 3.56 6.59
C PRO A 32 -7.04 4.48 7.28
N GLY A 33 -7.37 5.78 7.33
CA GLY A 33 -6.49 6.80 7.91
C GLY A 33 -5.29 7.18 7.06
N ALA A 34 -5.12 6.62 5.85
CA ALA A 34 -4.10 7.09 4.93
C ALA A 34 -4.41 8.50 4.43
N ARG A 35 -3.41 9.38 4.48
CA ARG A 35 -3.51 10.77 4.05
C ARG A 35 -2.51 11.07 2.94
N LYS A 36 -2.97 11.82 1.94
CA LYS A 36 -2.12 12.36 0.88
C LYS A 36 -1.61 13.72 1.33
N GLY A 37 -0.31 13.83 1.53
CA GLY A 37 0.39 15.09 1.75
C GLY A 37 0.97 15.64 0.44
N LYS A 38 1.05 16.97 0.33
CA LYS A 38 1.79 17.65 -0.73
C LYS A 38 2.79 18.59 -0.06
N LEU A 39 4.07 18.48 -0.42
CA LEU A 39 5.14 19.35 0.05
C LEU A 39 5.81 19.98 -1.17
N GLY A 40 5.45 21.23 -1.47
CA GLY A 40 5.82 21.86 -2.75
C GLY A 40 5.24 21.08 -3.92
N ASP A 41 6.10 20.60 -4.82
CA ASP A 41 5.70 19.76 -5.96
C ASP A 41 5.67 18.25 -5.63
N LEU A 42 6.22 17.85 -4.48
CA LEU A 42 6.27 16.45 -4.06
C LEU A 42 4.96 16.01 -3.42
N VAL A 43 4.44 14.88 -3.89
CA VAL A 43 3.28 14.22 -3.31
C VAL A 43 3.75 13.01 -2.52
N PHE A 44 3.36 12.92 -1.25
CA PHE A 44 3.69 11.82 -0.36
C PHE A 44 2.44 11.27 0.33
N TRP A 45 2.53 10.02 0.76
CA TRP A 45 1.45 9.35 1.49
C TRP A 45 1.90 9.04 2.91
N GLN A 46 1.05 9.43 3.87
CA GLN A 46 1.21 9.17 5.29
C GLN A 46 0.20 8.11 5.70
N ILE A 47 0.67 6.99 6.23
CA ILE A 47 -0.16 5.85 6.62
C ILE A 47 0.07 5.60 8.12
N PRO A 48 -0.98 5.41 8.92
CA PRO A 48 -0.80 5.03 10.32
C PRO A 48 -0.11 3.66 10.39
N ALA A 49 0.94 3.52 11.22
CA ALA A 49 1.70 2.27 11.32
C ALA A 49 0.84 1.05 11.73
N GLY A 50 -0.24 1.28 12.48
CA GLY A 50 -1.19 0.24 12.89
C GLY A 50 -2.37 0.03 11.94
N SER A 51 -2.38 0.66 10.77
CA SER A 51 -3.53 0.58 9.87
C SER A 51 -3.62 -0.80 9.20
N PRO A 52 -4.74 -1.53 9.33
CA PRO A 52 -4.88 -2.85 8.76
C PRO A 52 -4.84 -2.79 7.23
N ALA A 53 -4.17 -3.77 6.62
CA ALA A 53 -4.16 -3.88 5.17
C ALA A 53 -5.56 -4.23 4.66
N PRO A 54 -6.08 -3.55 3.62
CA PRO A 54 -7.39 -3.85 3.08
C PRO A 54 -7.41 -5.28 2.53
N THR A 55 -8.43 -6.03 2.93
CA THR A 55 -8.68 -7.36 2.40
C THR A 55 -9.35 -7.24 1.03
N LEU A 56 -8.56 -6.96 -0.01
CA LEU A 56 -9.07 -7.07 -1.36
C LEU A 56 -9.24 -8.55 -1.72
N PRO A 57 -10.35 -8.96 -2.38
CA PRO A 57 -10.40 -10.27 -3.00
C PRO A 57 -9.22 -10.34 -3.96
N GLN A 58 -8.30 -11.27 -3.69
CA GLN A 58 -7.03 -11.39 -4.39
C GLN A 58 -7.29 -11.93 -5.81
N GLY A 59 -7.87 -11.08 -6.65
CA GLY A 59 -8.21 -11.35 -8.04
C GLY A 59 -6.99 -11.20 -8.93
N ARG A 60 -6.06 -12.16 -8.83
CA ARG A 60 -5.45 -12.77 -10.00
C ARG A 60 -4.86 -14.12 -9.57
N PRO A 61 -5.42 -15.27 -9.99
CA PRO A 61 -4.71 -16.53 -9.85
C PRO A 61 -3.33 -16.35 -10.47
N LYS A 62 -2.31 -16.81 -9.76
CA LYS A 62 -0.92 -16.89 -10.24
C LYS A 62 -1.01 -17.43 -11.66
N GLN A 63 -0.73 -16.62 -12.68
CA GLN A 63 -0.58 -17.15 -14.03
C GLN A 63 0.65 -18.05 -13.90
N ARG A 64 0.42 -19.35 -13.72
CA ARG A 64 1.45 -20.37 -13.85
C ARG A 64 2.09 -20.06 -15.18
N LYS A 65 3.34 -19.56 -15.18
CA LYS A 65 4.19 -19.63 -16.36
C LYS A 65 4.39 -21.13 -16.63
N THR A 66 3.44 -21.73 -17.32
CA THR A 66 3.57 -23.05 -17.93
C THR A 66 4.01 -22.79 -19.36
N GLY A 67 5.30 -23.06 -19.62
CA GLY A 67 5.75 -23.64 -20.89
C GLY A 67 6.10 -22.69 -22.04
N GLY A 68 7.15 -23.09 -22.76
CA GLY A 68 7.67 -22.54 -24.01
C GLY A 68 9.19 -22.69 -24.01
N LYS A 69 9.69 -23.93 -23.86
CA LYS A 69 10.14 -24.87 -24.92
C LYS A 69 11.36 -24.33 -25.66
#